data_AF-A0A951I6B7-F1
#
_entry.id   AF-A0A951I6B7-F1
#
_cell.length_a   1.000
_cell.length_b   1.000
_cell.length_c   1.000
_cell.angle_alpha   90.00
_cell.angle_beta   90.00
_cell.angle_gamma   90.00
#
_symmetry.space_group_name_H-M   'P 1'
#
loop_
_entity.id
_entity.type
_entity.pdbx_description
1 polymer ?
#
loop_
_entity_poly.entity_id
_entity_poly.type
_entity_poly.pdbx_seq_one_letter_code
_entity_poly.pdbx_strand_id
1 'polypeptide(L)'
;MPWDGCELCVGEFKEDGTLGNIERVAGGLHESIFQPEWSPDGTLYFASDRTGWWNLYRFDRERETEALHEMAAEFGWPLWVFRMSSYAVASDELLVCAYNENGNWRLALLNPQTKEFEKIECPYTDIEYLSATRGQAVFCAGSPTEPNAVVRFDLGTREFEVLRRSSNLGIDADYLSIPEAIEFPAVDGAQAHGFFYEPRNRDYAAPEGERPPLLVISHGGPTSATTTALRLGIQYWTSRGIAVLDMNYGGSTGYGRAYRERLRDNWGIVDVDDCAGGALYLAEQGRVDRKRLAIRGGSAGGYTTLAALTFRDVFSAGASHFGVSDAEALATDTHKFESRYLDGLIGPYPERRDLYLERSPIHFTEKLSCPMILFQGLEDKVVPPDQAERMFEAVKAKGLPVAYVPFEGEQHGFRRAENIKRTLDAELYFYSKVFHFEMADQVEPVKIENL
;
A
#
# COMPACT_ATOMS: atom_id res chain seq x y z
N MET A 1 -2.16 -14.97 8.48
CA MET A 1 -3.00 -14.37 7.43
C MET A 1 -2.88 -15.20 6.14
N PRO A 2 -3.79 -15.10 5.13
CA PRO A 2 -3.71 -15.91 3.92
C PRO A 2 -2.45 -15.68 3.08
N TRP A 3 -1.80 -14.52 3.23
CA TRP A 3 -0.49 -14.22 2.61
C TRP A 3 0.73 -14.74 3.38
N ASP A 4 0.53 -15.25 4.60
CA ASP A 4 1.58 -15.99 5.33
C ASP A 4 1.57 -17.46 4.91
N GLY A 5 0.38 -18.04 4.86
CA GLY A 5 0.16 -19.43 4.49
C GLY A 5 -1.34 -19.77 4.45
N CYS A 6 -1.72 -20.61 3.51
CA CYS A 6 -3.06 -21.20 3.42
C CYS A 6 -3.00 -22.53 2.68
N GLU A 7 -4.02 -23.38 2.85
CA GLU A 7 -4.12 -24.66 2.13
C GLU A 7 -5.12 -24.54 0.97
N LEU A 8 -4.73 -25.04 -0.20
CA LEU A 8 -5.61 -25.24 -1.34
C LEU A 8 -6.03 -26.71 -1.39
N CYS A 9 -7.33 -26.95 -1.25
CA CYS A 9 -7.91 -28.28 -1.27
C CYS A 9 -8.90 -28.43 -2.42
N VAL A 10 -8.87 -29.60 -3.07
CA VAL A 10 -9.83 -30.03 -4.08
C VAL A 10 -10.72 -31.10 -3.46
N GLY A 11 -12.03 -31.03 -3.73
CA GLY A 11 -12.99 -32.02 -3.25
C GLY A 11 -14.10 -32.25 -4.26
N GLU A 12 -14.77 -33.38 -4.16
CA GLU A 12 -15.88 -33.77 -5.04
C GLU A 12 -17.22 -33.46 -4.37
N PHE A 13 -18.16 -32.90 -5.12
CA PHE A 13 -19.55 -32.88 -4.68
C PHE A 13 -20.15 -34.28 -4.81
N LYS A 14 -20.63 -34.83 -3.70
CA LYS A 14 -21.43 -36.06 -3.68
C LYS A 14 -22.85 -35.77 -4.17
N GLU A 15 -23.60 -36.82 -4.46
CA GLU A 15 -25.01 -36.70 -4.89
C GLU A 15 -25.90 -35.96 -3.89
N ASP A 16 -25.55 -35.97 -2.60
CA ASP A 16 -26.26 -35.26 -1.53
C ASP A 16 -25.84 -33.79 -1.36
N GLY A 17 -24.93 -33.29 -2.21
CA GLY A 17 -24.39 -31.93 -2.15
C GLY A 17 -23.28 -31.71 -1.11
N THR A 18 -22.89 -32.74 -0.35
CA THR A 18 -21.75 -32.67 0.57
C THR A 18 -20.42 -32.85 -0.17
N LEU A 19 -19.33 -32.36 0.42
CA LEU A 19 -17.99 -32.56 -0.10
C LEU A 19 -17.43 -33.94 0.32
N GLY A 20 -16.89 -34.69 -0.62
CA GLY A 20 -16.13 -35.93 -0.43
C GLY A 20 -14.74 -35.85 -1.04
N ASN A 21 -13.90 -36.85 -0.76
CA ASN A 21 -12.58 -37.00 -1.38
C ASN A 21 -11.74 -35.70 -1.37
N ILE A 22 -11.70 -35.03 -0.21
CA ILE A 22 -10.98 -33.76 -0.07
C ILE A 22 -9.48 -34.07 0.01
N GLU A 23 -8.72 -33.54 -0.95
CA GLU A 23 -7.27 -33.64 -1.02
C GLU A 23 -6.64 -32.25 -1.01
N ARG A 24 -5.54 -32.10 -0.28
CA ARG A 24 -4.73 -30.88 -0.34
C ARG A 24 -3.78 -30.97 -1.53
N VAL A 25 -3.88 -30.02 -2.46
CA VAL A 25 -3.11 -30.02 -3.73
C VAL A 25 -1.94 -29.02 -3.71
N ALA A 26 -2.02 -28.01 -2.86
CA ALA A 26 -1.00 -26.99 -2.66
C ALA A 26 -1.19 -26.28 -1.31
N GLY A 27 -0.18 -25.52 -0.90
CA GLY A 27 -0.28 -24.65 0.26
C GLY A 27 0.20 -25.29 1.57
N GLY A 28 0.19 -24.48 2.63
CA GLY A 28 0.61 -24.86 3.96
C GLY A 28 0.83 -23.64 4.85
N LEU A 29 1.48 -23.84 6.00
CA LEU A 29 1.77 -22.74 6.94
C LEU A 29 2.74 -21.67 6.39
N HIS A 30 3.54 -22.05 5.39
CA HIS A 30 4.58 -21.20 4.79
C HIS A 30 4.44 -21.10 3.27
N GLU A 31 3.26 -21.43 2.74
CA GLU A 31 2.94 -21.30 1.33
C GLU A 31 1.57 -20.64 1.20
N SER A 32 1.55 -19.47 0.57
CA SER A 32 0.36 -18.71 0.27
C SER A 32 -0.11 -18.98 -1.16
N ILE A 33 -1.40 -19.25 -1.28
CA ILE A 33 -2.08 -19.48 -2.55
C ILE A 33 -2.96 -18.29 -2.89
N PHE A 34 -2.83 -17.81 -4.11
CA PHE A 34 -3.61 -16.72 -4.68
C PHE A 34 -4.46 -17.20 -5.84
N GLN A 35 -5.72 -16.75 -5.89
CA GLN A 35 -6.66 -16.94 -7.00
C GLN A 35 -6.69 -18.36 -7.59
N PRO A 36 -7.22 -19.38 -6.87
CA PRO A 36 -7.51 -20.67 -7.49
C PRO A 36 -8.70 -20.55 -8.47
N GLU A 37 -8.52 -21.03 -9.70
CA GLU A 37 -9.52 -20.94 -10.77
C GLU A 37 -9.53 -22.20 -11.64
N TRP A 38 -10.70 -22.80 -11.82
CA TRP A 38 -10.89 -23.91 -12.75
C TRP A 38 -11.08 -23.39 -14.17
N SER A 39 -10.35 -23.98 -15.10
CA SER A 39 -10.60 -23.80 -16.53
C SER A 39 -11.73 -24.73 -17.03
N PRO A 40 -12.30 -24.47 -18.22
CA PRO A 40 -13.39 -25.28 -18.77
C PRO A 40 -13.04 -26.75 -19.00
N ASP A 41 -11.77 -27.09 -19.18
CA ASP A 41 -11.30 -28.47 -19.36
C ASP A 41 -11.10 -29.23 -18.04
N GLY A 42 -11.30 -28.57 -16.90
CA GLY A 42 -11.10 -29.16 -15.57
C GLY A 42 -9.69 -29.05 -15.03
N THR A 43 -8.78 -28.29 -15.67
CA THR A 43 -7.48 -27.94 -15.08
C THR A 43 -7.65 -26.83 -14.05
N LEU A 44 -7.05 -26.98 -12.86
CA LEU A 44 -7.01 -25.95 -11.82
C LEU A 44 -5.76 -25.10 -11.98
N TYR A 45 -5.92 -23.79 -12.13
CA TYR A 45 -4.84 -22.81 -12.10
C TYR A 45 -4.83 -22.08 -10.75
N PHE A 46 -3.64 -21.67 -10.31
CA PHE A 46 -3.47 -20.82 -9.12
C PHE A 46 -2.09 -20.17 -9.11
N ALA A 47 -1.93 -19.11 -8.33
CA ALA A 47 -0.62 -18.59 -7.98
C ALA A 47 -0.16 -19.13 -6.62
N SER A 48 1.11 -19.52 -6.50
CA SER A 48 1.71 -19.97 -5.23
C SER A 48 3.05 -19.26 -5.01
N ASP A 49 3.32 -18.85 -3.78
CA ASP A 49 4.60 -18.23 -3.40
C ASP A 49 5.66 -19.23 -2.90
N ARG A 50 5.48 -20.52 -3.17
CA ARG A 50 6.39 -21.60 -2.70
C ARG A 50 7.85 -21.42 -3.12
N THR A 51 8.12 -20.68 -4.19
CA THR A 51 9.47 -20.36 -4.69
C THR A 51 10.00 -19.02 -4.16
N GLY A 52 9.26 -18.37 -3.26
CA GLY A 52 9.53 -17.03 -2.75
C GLY A 52 8.81 -15.91 -3.51
N TRP A 53 8.10 -16.23 -4.59
CA TRP A 53 7.33 -15.29 -5.41
C TRP A 53 6.02 -15.96 -5.82
N TRP A 54 4.90 -15.25 -5.78
CA TRP A 54 3.65 -15.79 -6.34
C TRP A 54 3.83 -16.01 -7.84
N ASN A 55 3.98 -17.25 -8.26
CA ASN A 55 4.09 -17.64 -9.67
C ASN A 55 2.93 -18.58 -10.04
N LEU A 56 2.64 -18.72 -11.33
CA LEU A 56 1.49 -19.49 -11.81
C LEU A 56 1.80 -20.99 -11.87
N TYR A 57 0.88 -21.79 -11.34
CA TYR A 57 0.90 -23.24 -11.33
C TYR A 57 -0.40 -23.79 -11.94
N ARG A 58 -0.32 -25.02 -12.44
CA ARG A 58 -1.50 -25.83 -12.73
C ARG A 58 -1.51 -27.10 -11.90
N PHE A 59 -2.71 -27.61 -11.64
CA PHE A 59 -2.96 -28.92 -11.08
C PHE A 59 -4.00 -29.65 -11.95
N ASP A 60 -3.67 -30.88 -12.31
CA ASP A 60 -4.57 -31.86 -12.92
C ASP A 60 -4.48 -33.14 -12.07
N ARG A 61 -5.58 -33.87 -11.91
CA ARG A 61 -5.60 -35.11 -11.13
C ARG A 61 -4.65 -36.18 -11.69
N GLU A 62 -4.36 -36.14 -12.98
CA GLU A 62 -3.39 -37.04 -13.61
C GLU A 62 -1.93 -36.57 -13.50
N ARG A 63 -1.73 -35.26 -13.29
CA ARG A 63 -0.43 -34.60 -13.33
C ARG A 63 -0.29 -33.70 -12.11
N GLU A 64 0.49 -34.17 -11.13
CA GLU A 64 0.86 -33.40 -9.93
C GLU A 64 1.13 -31.92 -10.25
N THR A 65 0.95 -31.05 -9.25
CA THR A 65 1.12 -29.61 -9.37
C THR A 65 2.41 -29.22 -10.11
N GLU A 66 2.27 -28.43 -11.17
CA GLU A 66 3.36 -28.05 -12.08
C GLU A 66 3.46 -26.52 -12.24
N ALA A 67 4.68 -25.98 -12.17
CA ALA A 67 4.92 -24.56 -12.46
C ALA A 67 4.78 -24.24 -13.95
N LEU A 68 4.08 -23.16 -14.27
CA LEU A 68 3.91 -22.69 -15.66
C LEU A 68 4.95 -21.64 -16.04
N HIS A 69 5.25 -20.70 -15.14
CA HIS A 69 6.24 -19.66 -15.38
C HIS A 69 6.84 -19.17 -14.06
N GLU A 70 8.09 -19.57 -13.78
CA GLU A 70 8.82 -19.11 -12.60
C GLU A 70 9.62 -17.85 -12.91
N MET A 71 9.45 -16.81 -12.10
CA MET A 71 10.23 -15.58 -12.20
C MET A 71 10.19 -14.80 -10.90
N ALA A 72 11.18 -13.93 -10.69
CA ALA A 72 11.23 -12.99 -9.58
C ALA A 72 10.25 -11.82 -9.79
N ALA A 73 8.95 -12.13 -9.84
CA ALA A 73 7.84 -11.20 -9.94
C ALA A 73 6.57 -11.82 -9.32
N GLU A 74 5.66 -10.96 -8.88
CA GLU A 74 4.42 -11.40 -8.22
C GLU A 74 3.26 -11.49 -9.22
N PHE A 75 2.68 -12.68 -9.38
CA PHE A 75 1.40 -12.92 -10.07
C PHE A 75 0.24 -12.94 -9.09
N GLY A 76 0.41 -12.34 -7.92
CA GLY A 76 -0.58 -12.33 -6.86
C GLY A 76 -0.23 -11.26 -5.86
N TRP A 77 -1.14 -11.00 -4.95
CA TRP A 77 -0.93 -10.04 -3.88
C TRP A 77 -1.78 -10.43 -2.66
N PRO A 78 -1.62 -9.78 -1.49
CA PRO A 78 -2.32 -10.16 -0.28
C PRO A 78 -3.84 -10.17 -0.46
N LEU A 79 -4.46 -11.33 -0.23
CA LEU A 79 -5.90 -11.55 -0.33
C LEU A 79 -6.66 -10.86 0.82
N TRP A 80 -6.73 -9.54 0.78
CA TRP A 80 -7.51 -8.71 1.70
C TRP A 80 -9.02 -8.86 1.49
N VAL A 81 -9.42 -9.06 0.24
CA VAL A 81 -10.82 -9.26 -0.17
C VAL A 81 -10.93 -10.44 -1.13
N PHE A 82 -12.15 -10.96 -1.27
CA PHE A 82 -12.41 -12.02 -2.25
C PHE A 82 -12.38 -11.48 -3.69
N ARG A 83 -12.26 -12.39 -4.66
CA ARG A 83 -12.37 -12.12 -6.11
C ARG A 83 -11.30 -11.21 -6.70
N MET A 84 -10.20 -10.97 -5.98
CA MET A 84 -8.99 -10.40 -6.57
C MET A 84 -8.48 -11.32 -7.68
N SER A 85 -8.12 -10.76 -8.84
CA SER A 85 -7.60 -11.53 -9.95
C SER A 85 -6.45 -10.83 -10.68
N SER A 86 -5.34 -11.55 -10.82
CA SER A 86 -4.15 -11.17 -11.59
C SER A 86 -4.13 -11.84 -12.95
N TYR A 87 -4.78 -12.99 -13.12
CA TYR A 87 -4.82 -13.71 -14.39
C TYR A 87 -6.25 -14.14 -14.75
N ALA A 88 -6.46 -14.59 -15.97
CA ALA A 88 -7.71 -15.20 -16.40
C ALA A 88 -7.48 -16.17 -17.54
N VAL A 89 -8.31 -17.23 -17.59
CA VAL A 89 -8.29 -18.23 -18.66
C VAL A 89 -9.05 -17.70 -19.87
N ALA A 90 -8.36 -17.42 -20.97
CA ALA A 90 -9.00 -17.03 -22.24
C ALA A 90 -9.40 -18.26 -23.06
N SER A 91 -8.57 -19.32 -23.02
CA SER A 91 -8.80 -20.63 -23.65
C SER A 91 -7.86 -21.68 -23.08
N ASP A 92 -8.00 -22.93 -23.50
CA ASP A 92 -7.13 -24.06 -23.11
C ASP A 92 -5.64 -23.87 -23.53
N GLU A 93 -5.38 -22.91 -24.43
CA GLU A 93 -4.04 -22.56 -24.92
C GLU A 93 -3.59 -21.16 -24.49
N LEU A 94 -4.39 -20.43 -23.71
CA LEU A 94 -4.10 -19.03 -23.40
C LEU A 94 -4.62 -18.58 -22.04
N LEU A 95 -3.67 -18.16 -21.20
CA LEU A 95 -3.89 -17.34 -20.01
C LEU A 95 -3.49 -15.90 -20.33
N VAL A 96 -4.28 -14.95 -19.86
CA VAL A 96 -3.90 -13.53 -19.82
C VAL A 96 -3.52 -13.21 -18.38
N CYS A 97 -2.33 -12.66 -18.16
CA CYS A 97 -1.76 -12.51 -16.82
C CYS A 97 -1.24 -11.09 -16.61
N ALA A 98 -1.48 -10.55 -15.42
CA ALA A 98 -0.82 -9.38 -14.89
C ALA A 98 0.20 -9.80 -13.82
N TYR A 99 1.37 -9.18 -13.82
CA TYR A 99 2.44 -9.49 -12.88
C TYR A 99 3.16 -8.23 -12.42
N ASN A 100 3.60 -8.20 -11.17
CA ASN A 100 4.29 -7.06 -10.56
C ASN A 100 5.79 -7.33 -10.47
N GLU A 101 6.58 -6.42 -11.04
CA GLU A 101 8.04 -6.43 -10.99
C GLU A 101 8.51 -5.07 -10.47
N ASN A 102 9.19 -5.08 -9.32
CA ASN A 102 9.69 -3.86 -8.65
C ASN A 102 8.58 -2.80 -8.46
N GLY A 103 7.42 -3.22 -7.97
CA GLY A 103 6.28 -2.34 -7.71
C GLY A 103 5.48 -1.89 -8.95
N ASN A 104 5.86 -2.33 -10.16
CA ASN A 104 5.14 -1.99 -11.40
C ASN A 104 4.41 -3.20 -11.97
N TRP A 105 3.12 -3.05 -12.23
CA TRP A 105 2.33 -4.07 -12.92
C TRP A 105 2.57 -4.06 -14.42
N ARG A 106 2.60 -5.25 -15.01
CA ARG A 106 2.81 -5.50 -16.44
C ARG A 106 1.82 -6.55 -16.92
N LEU A 107 1.61 -6.63 -18.23
CA LEU A 107 0.71 -7.59 -18.86
C LEU A 107 1.50 -8.63 -19.66
N ALA A 108 1.03 -9.88 -19.66
CA ALA A 108 1.58 -10.97 -20.44
C ALA A 108 0.50 -11.95 -20.92
N LEU A 109 0.86 -12.70 -21.95
CA LEU A 109 0.14 -13.88 -22.43
C LEU A 109 0.97 -15.11 -22.10
N LEU A 110 0.31 -16.17 -21.61
CA LEU A 110 0.96 -17.43 -21.25
C LEU A 110 0.22 -18.58 -21.90
N ASN A 111 0.92 -19.38 -22.70
CA ASN A 111 0.38 -20.65 -23.17
C ASN A 111 0.66 -21.74 -22.12
N PRO A 112 -0.37 -22.29 -21.45
CA PRO A 112 -0.16 -23.26 -20.36
C PRO A 112 0.31 -24.64 -20.86
N GLN A 113 0.19 -24.94 -22.16
CA GLN A 113 0.64 -26.21 -22.73
C GLN A 113 2.13 -26.18 -23.10
N THR A 114 2.56 -25.12 -23.77
CA THR A 114 3.97 -24.94 -24.20
C THR A 114 4.83 -24.22 -23.16
N LYS A 115 4.20 -23.57 -22.18
CA LYS A 115 4.81 -22.64 -21.21
C LYS A 115 5.47 -21.42 -21.85
N GLU A 116 5.09 -21.10 -23.09
CA GLU A 116 5.53 -19.89 -23.76
C GLU A 116 4.92 -18.66 -23.06
N PHE A 117 5.78 -17.72 -22.69
CA PHE A 117 5.41 -16.51 -21.96
C PHE A 117 5.79 -15.28 -22.79
N GLU A 118 4.77 -14.56 -23.25
CA GLU A 118 4.91 -13.37 -24.07
C GLU A 118 4.58 -12.12 -23.26
N LYS A 119 5.57 -11.24 -23.07
CA LYS A 119 5.35 -9.92 -22.46
C LYS A 119 4.61 -9.00 -23.45
N ILE A 120 3.59 -8.32 -22.97
CA ILE A 120 2.82 -7.34 -23.76
C ILE A 120 3.25 -5.94 -23.37
N GLU A 121 3.64 -5.13 -24.35
CA GLU A 121 3.81 -3.69 -24.13
C GLU A 121 2.46 -3.07 -23.77
N CYS A 122 2.36 -2.62 -22.53
CA CYS A 122 1.15 -2.11 -21.93
C CYS A 122 1.42 -0.70 -21.41
N PRO A 123 0.58 0.31 -21.72
CA PRO A 123 0.78 1.66 -21.22
C PRO A 123 0.41 1.83 -19.74
N TYR A 124 -0.15 0.79 -19.10
CA TYR A 124 -0.60 0.80 -17.71
C TYR A 124 0.43 0.13 -16.81
N THR A 125 0.65 0.71 -15.62
CA THR A 125 1.62 0.25 -14.61
C THR A 125 0.95 -0.18 -13.31
N ASP A 126 -0.39 -0.12 -13.27
CA ASP A 126 -1.28 -0.63 -12.24
C ASP A 126 -2.37 -1.43 -12.95
N ILE A 127 -2.53 -2.72 -12.61
CA ILE A 127 -3.48 -3.62 -13.27
C ILE A 127 -4.09 -4.53 -12.21
N GLU A 128 -5.42 -4.59 -12.18
CA GLU A 128 -6.19 -5.39 -11.22
C GLU A 128 -7.51 -5.91 -11.82
N TYR A 129 -8.11 -6.90 -11.17
CA TYR A 129 -9.42 -7.47 -11.52
C TYR A 129 -9.52 -7.94 -12.99
N LEU A 130 -8.53 -8.73 -13.41
CA LEU A 130 -8.46 -9.25 -14.77
C LEU A 130 -9.52 -10.34 -15.01
N SER A 131 -10.19 -10.27 -16.16
CA SER A 131 -11.10 -11.29 -16.70
C SER A 131 -10.89 -11.43 -18.21
N ALA A 132 -11.12 -12.62 -18.77
CA ALA A 132 -10.86 -12.87 -20.18
C ALA A 132 -11.92 -13.78 -20.84
N THR A 133 -11.96 -13.69 -22.17
CA THR A 133 -12.65 -14.59 -23.09
C THR A 133 -11.71 -14.90 -24.25
N ARG A 134 -12.08 -15.79 -25.18
CA ARG A 134 -11.23 -16.19 -26.31
C ARG A 134 -10.71 -15.04 -27.18
N GLY A 135 -11.41 -13.91 -27.25
CA GLY A 135 -11.04 -12.77 -28.11
C GLY A 135 -10.50 -11.54 -27.39
N GLN A 136 -10.72 -11.42 -26.08
CA GLN A 136 -10.42 -10.19 -25.35
C GLN A 136 -10.22 -10.44 -23.86
N ALA A 137 -9.44 -9.57 -23.23
CA ALA A 137 -9.37 -9.41 -21.79
C ALA A 137 -9.94 -8.04 -21.36
N VAL A 138 -10.49 -7.98 -20.16
CA VAL A 138 -10.96 -6.75 -19.51
C VAL A 138 -10.38 -6.69 -18.10
N PHE A 139 -9.87 -5.53 -17.72
CA PHE A 139 -9.25 -5.30 -16.41
C PHE A 139 -9.38 -3.83 -16.02
N CYS A 140 -9.19 -3.55 -14.73
CA CYS A 140 -9.00 -2.19 -14.23
C CYS A 140 -7.51 -1.84 -14.34
N ALA A 141 -7.19 -0.67 -14.88
CA ALA A 141 -5.82 -0.26 -15.13
C ALA A 141 -5.60 1.24 -14.95
N GLY A 142 -4.40 1.63 -14.51
CA GLY A 142 -3.96 3.01 -14.40
C GLY A 142 -2.50 3.19 -14.81
N SER A 143 -2.08 4.43 -14.97
CA SER A 143 -0.67 4.79 -15.20
C SER A 143 -0.32 6.05 -14.41
N PRO A 144 0.95 6.47 -14.34
CA PRO A 144 1.33 7.67 -13.60
C PRO A 144 0.64 8.96 -14.07
N THR A 145 0.15 8.99 -15.31
CA THR A 145 -0.48 10.15 -15.93
C THR A 145 -1.97 9.96 -16.23
N GLU A 146 -2.50 8.75 -16.11
CA GLU A 146 -3.89 8.44 -16.43
C GLU A 146 -4.61 7.85 -15.20
N PRO A 147 -5.83 8.32 -14.89
CA PRO A 147 -6.61 7.78 -13.78
C PRO A 147 -7.04 6.33 -14.09
N ASN A 148 -7.34 5.57 -13.04
CA ASN A 148 -7.82 4.19 -13.21
C ASN A 148 -9.05 4.13 -14.13
N ALA A 149 -9.05 3.14 -15.01
CA ALA A 149 -10.06 2.93 -16.03
C ALA A 149 -10.35 1.44 -16.20
N VAL A 150 -11.56 1.12 -16.67
CA VAL A 150 -11.86 -0.20 -17.22
C VAL A 150 -11.33 -0.23 -18.65
N VAL A 151 -10.39 -1.13 -18.90
CA VAL A 151 -9.67 -1.27 -20.17
C VAL A 151 -10.00 -2.62 -20.77
N ARG A 152 -10.22 -2.62 -22.09
CA ARG A 152 -10.31 -3.83 -22.91
C ARG A 152 -9.02 -4.00 -23.67
N PHE A 153 -8.49 -5.21 -23.67
CA PHE A 153 -7.36 -5.62 -24.51
C PHE A 153 -7.86 -6.67 -25.50
N ASP A 154 -7.80 -6.34 -26.79
CA ASP A 154 -8.18 -7.26 -27.86
C ASP A 154 -7.01 -8.21 -28.16
N LEU A 155 -7.23 -9.52 -28.02
CA LEU A 155 -6.17 -10.52 -28.10
C LEU A 155 -5.67 -10.76 -29.53
N GLY A 156 -6.48 -10.42 -30.55
CA GLY A 156 -6.12 -10.61 -31.95
C GLY A 156 -5.32 -9.43 -32.51
N THR A 157 -5.81 -8.22 -32.28
CA THR A 157 -5.20 -6.96 -32.75
C THR A 157 -4.12 -6.43 -31.80
N ARG A 158 -4.14 -6.84 -30.53
CA ARG A 158 -3.29 -6.34 -29.45
C ARG A 158 -3.51 -4.86 -29.13
N GLU A 159 -4.68 -4.33 -29.47
CA GLU A 159 -5.06 -2.96 -29.17
C GLU A 159 -5.73 -2.84 -27.80
N PHE A 160 -5.47 -1.72 -27.12
CA PHE A 160 -6.14 -1.35 -25.87
C PHE A 160 -7.23 -0.32 -26.14
N GLU A 161 -8.43 -0.57 -25.62
CA GLU A 161 -9.54 0.38 -25.63
C GLU A 161 -9.96 0.72 -24.21
N VAL A 162 -10.04 2.01 -23.90
CA VAL A 162 -10.60 2.47 -22.63
C VAL A 162 -12.12 2.45 -22.72
N LEU A 163 -12.76 1.54 -21.97
CA LEU A 163 -14.22 1.43 -21.91
C LEU A 163 -14.83 2.49 -21.00
N ARG A 164 -14.18 2.76 -19.85
CA ARG A 164 -14.65 3.78 -18.89
C ARG A 164 -13.55 4.27 -17.98
N ARG A 165 -13.40 5.59 -17.84
CA ARG A 165 -12.49 6.21 -16.86
C ARG A 165 -13.21 6.46 -15.54
N SER A 166 -12.46 6.37 -14.43
CA SER A 166 -12.92 6.80 -13.10
C SER A 166 -13.08 8.32 -12.98
N SER A 167 -12.32 9.08 -13.79
CA SER A 167 -12.37 10.53 -13.86
C SER A 167 -12.16 11.02 -15.29
N ASN A 168 -12.81 12.13 -15.63
CA ASN A 168 -12.60 12.84 -16.90
C ASN A 168 -11.82 14.15 -16.70
N LEU A 169 -11.17 14.32 -15.54
CA LEU A 169 -10.38 15.50 -15.25
C LEU A 169 -9.15 15.55 -16.16
N GLY A 170 -9.12 16.50 -17.08
CA GLY A 170 -7.93 16.79 -17.88
C GLY A 170 -6.98 17.67 -17.08
N ILE A 171 -5.80 17.13 -16.75
CA ILE A 171 -4.69 17.87 -16.15
C ILE A 171 -3.58 17.93 -17.18
N ASP A 172 -2.98 19.10 -17.34
CA ASP A 172 -1.79 19.25 -18.17
C ASP A 172 -0.64 18.42 -17.56
N ALA A 173 -0.04 17.56 -18.37
CA ALA A 173 1.02 16.64 -17.97
C ALA A 173 2.21 17.36 -17.34
N ASP A 174 2.43 18.65 -17.64
CA ASP A 174 3.49 19.44 -17.04
C ASP A 174 3.26 19.78 -15.54
N TYR A 175 2.10 19.47 -14.98
CA TYR A 175 1.86 19.49 -13.52
C TYR A 175 1.91 18.10 -12.87
N LEU A 176 2.11 17.02 -13.65
CA LEU A 176 2.11 15.66 -13.14
C LEU A 176 3.54 15.19 -12.88
N SER A 177 3.85 14.92 -11.62
CA SER A 177 5.10 14.27 -11.22
C SER A 177 5.01 12.76 -11.47
N ILE A 178 6.01 12.23 -12.17
CA ILE A 178 6.12 10.79 -12.49
C ILE A 178 6.95 10.12 -11.39
N PRO A 179 6.51 8.96 -10.86
CA PRO A 179 7.28 8.25 -9.83
C PRO A 179 8.62 7.76 -10.37
N GLU A 180 9.68 8.07 -9.66
CA GLU A 180 10.98 7.42 -9.78
C GLU A 180 11.06 6.29 -8.76
N ALA A 181 11.28 5.06 -9.21
CA ALA A 181 11.57 3.95 -8.31
C ALA A 181 12.93 4.19 -7.65
N ILE A 182 12.96 4.21 -6.32
CA ILE A 182 14.19 4.33 -5.54
C ILE A 182 14.42 3.08 -4.70
N GLU A 183 15.70 2.78 -4.50
CA GLU A 183 16.20 1.70 -3.67
C GLU A 183 17.34 2.24 -2.80
N PHE A 184 17.36 1.87 -1.53
CA PHE A 184 18.37 2.33 -0.59
C PHE A 184 18.63 1.28 0.52
N PRO A 185 19.84 1.28 1.11
CA PRO A 185 20.16 0.34 2.18
C PRO A 185 19.34 0.63 3.44
N ALA A 186 18.63 -0.38 3.92
CA ALA A 186 17.93 -0.37 5.20
C ALA A 186 18.88 -0.63 6.38
N VAL A 187 18.41 -0.33 7.59
CA VAL A 187 19.19 -0.48 8.84
C VAL A 187 19.58 -1.95 9.10
N ASP A 188 18.73 -2.89 8.70
CA ASP A 188 18.95 -4.34 8.81
C ASP A 188 19.91 -4.89 7.73
N GLY A 189 20.40 -4.04 6.82
CA GLY A 189 21.28 -4.41 5.71
C GLY A 189 20.56 -4.91 4.47
N ALA A 190 19.23 -5.03 4.49
CA ALA A 190 18.44 -5.27 3.28
C ALA A 190 18.39 -4.01 2.40
N GLN A 191 17.82 -4.15 1.20
CA GLN A 191 17.41 -2.98 0.41
C GLN A 191 15.97 -2.66 0.77
N ALA A 192 15.62 -1.37 0.84
CA ALA A 192 14.26 -0.88 0.99
C ALA A 192 13.83 -0.13 -0.27
N HIS A 193 12.53 -0.13 -0.55
CA HIS A 193 11.97 0.39 -1.79
C HIS A 193 10.96 1.53 -1.57
N GLY A 194 10.83 2.39 -2.57
CA GLY A 194 9.80 3.43 -2.58
C GLY A 194 9.72 4.11 -3.94
N PHE A 195 8.71 4.97 -4.10
CA PHE A 195 8.60 5.86 -5.25
C PHE A 195 8.80 7.31 -4.82
N PHE A 196 9.79 7.95 -5.42
CA PHE A 196 10.06 9.36 -5.21
C PHE A 196 9.38 10.20 -6.31
N TYR A 197 8.67 11.23 -5.89
CA TYR A 197 8.02 12.19 -6.76
C TYR A 197 8.62 13.56 -6.51
N GLU A 198 9.31 14.09 -7.52
CA GLU A 198 9.84 15.44 -7.48
C GLU A 198 8.71 16.48 -7.55
N PRO A 199 8.88 17.67 -6.96
CA PRO A 199 7.95 18.76 -7.20
C PRO A 199 7.87 19.08 -8.69
N ARG A 200 6.64 19.22 -9.20
CA ARG A 200 6.39 19.43 -10.64
C ARG A 200 5.30 20.46 -10.83
N ASN A 201 5.65 21.59 -11.42
CA ASN A 201 4.71 22.63 -11.78
C ASN A 201 5.22 23.36 -13.04
N ARG A 202 4.33 23.59 -14.02
CA ARG A 202 4.68 24.26 -15.26
C ARG A 202 5.04 25.74 -15.06
N ASP A 203 4.36 26.40 -14.13
CA ASP A 203 4.39 27.86 -13.98
C ASP A 203 5.38 28.33 -12.89
N TYR A 204 5.88 27.40 -12.07
CA TYR A 204 6.75 27.70 -10.94
C TYR A 204 7.93 26.73 -10.84
N ALA A 205 9.08 27.26 -10.43
CA ALA A 205 10.27 26.48 -10.08
C ALA A 205 10.73 26.85 -8.67
N ALA A 206 11.50 25.96 -8.04
CA ALA A 206 12.12 26.26 -6.76
C ALA A 206 13.06 27.47 -6.88
N PRO A 207 13.16 28.33 -5.85
CA PRO A 207 14.18 29.37 -5.80
C PRO A 207 15.59 28.77 -5.93
N GLU A 208 16.52 29.55 -6.48
CA GLU A 208 17.91 29.11 -6.65
C GLU A 208 18.53 28.75 -5.28
N GLY A 209 19.15 27.57 -5.20
CA GLY A 209 19.80 27.08 -3.99
C GLY A 209 18.86 26.47 -2.94
N GLU A 210 17.54 26.58 -3.11
CA GLU A 210 16.57 25.94 -2.23
C GLU A 210 16.35 24.46 -2.60
N ARG A 211 15.96 23.68 -1.60
CA ARG A 211 15.51 22.29 -1.77
C ARG A 211 14.08 22.15 -1.27
N PRO A 212 13.25 21.31 -1.90
CA PRO A 212 11.86 21.18 -1.49
C PRO A 212 11.75 20.49 -0.11
N PRO A 213 10.71 20.81 0.67
CA PRO A 213 10.25 19.92 1.74
C PRO A 213 9.95 18.52 1.20
N LEU A 214 10.09 17.50 2.05
CA LEU A 214 9.68 16.13 1.74
C LEU A 214 8.48 15.72 2.58
N LEU A 215 7.48 15.12 1.96
CA LEU A 215 6.41 14.38 2.61
C LEU A 215 6.60 12.88 2.36
N VAL A 216 6.98 12.14 3.40
CA VAL A 216 7.01 10.68 3.38
C VAL A 216 5.61 10.16 3.62
N ILE A 217 5.17 9.21 2.79
CA ILE A 217 3.87 8.54 2.93
C ILE A 217 4.12 7.08 3.28
N SER A 218 3.62 6.63 4.43
CA SER A 218 3.55 5.22 4.81
C SER A 218 2.16 4.66 4.48
N HIS A 219 2.09 3.65 3.62
CA HIS A 219 0.82 3.01 3.27
C HIS A 219 0.25 2.16 4.43
N GLY A 220 -1.07 1.94 4.40
CA GLY A 220 -1.75 0.98 5.28
C GLY A 220 -1.58 -0.48 4.82
N GLY A 221 -2.08 -1.44 5.59
CA GLY A 221 -1.90 -2.86 5.34
C GLY A 221 -1.60 -3.59 6.66
N PRO A 222 -0.35 -3.60 7.15
CA PRO A 222 0.89 -3.13 6.50
C PRO A 222 1.39 -4.08 5.40
N THR A 223 0.84 -5.29 5.28
CA THR A 223 1.12 -6.18 4.14
C THR A 223 0.31 -5.71 2.91
N SER A 224 0.85 -4.73 2.21
CA SER A 224 0.31 -4.16 0.97
C SER A 224 1.45 -3.50 0.19
N ALA A 225 1.15 -2.69 -0.82
CA ALA A 225 2.12 -1.82 -1.49
C ALA A 225 1.45 -0.50 -1.88
N THR A 226 2.26 0.49 -2.21
CA THR A 226 1.75 1.64 -2.96
C THR A 226 1.58 1.31 -4.45
N THR A 227 0.89 2.18 -5.18
CA THR A 227 0.58 2.08 -6.61
C THR A 227 1.26 3.19 -7.39
N THR A 228 1.59 2.91 -8.65
CA THR A 228 2.13 3.89 -9.61
C THR A 228 1.04 4.56 -10.44
N ALA A 229 -0.23 4.19 -10.28
CA ALA A 229 -1.34 4.88 -10.92
C ALA A 229 -1.47 6.34 -10.46
N LEU A 230 -2.08 7.19 -11.29
CA LEU A 230 -2.29 8.60 -10.99
C LEU A 230 -3.08 8.79 -9.69
N ARG A 231 -2.41 9.31 -8.66
CA ARG A 231 -3.04 9.75 -7.41
C ARG A 231 -3.03 11.25 -7.30
N LEU A 232 -4.19 11.89 -7.49
CA LEU A 232 -4.32 13.35 -7.34
C LEU A 232 -3.94 13.83 -5.93
N GLY A 233 -4.07 12.99 -4.90
CA GLY A 233 -3.61 13.29 -3.55
C GLY A 233 -2.08 13.38 -3.42
N ILE A 234 -1.29 12.75 -4.30
CA ILE A 234 0.16 12.97 -4.39
C ILE A 234 0.43 14.22 -5.21
N GLN A 235 -0.26 14.36 -6.36
CA GLN A 235 -0.08 15.50 -7.25
C GLN A 235 -0.45 16.83 -6.60
N TYR A 236 -1.37 16.83 -5.62
CA TYR A 236 -1.70 17.98 -4.80
C TYR A 236 -0.47 18.59 -4.11
N TRP A 237 0.45 17.74 -3.63
CA TRP A 237 1.68 18.15 -2.94
C TRP A 237 2.79 18.52 -3.92
N THR A 238 3.04 17.67 -4.91
CA THR A 238 4.13 17.88 -5.89
C THR A 238 3.90 19.13 -6.72
N SER A 239 2.65 19.44 -7.09
CA SER A 239 2.29 20.69 -7.77
C SER A 239 2.44 21.94 -6.91
N ARG A 240 2.57 21.80 -5.58
CA ARG A 240 2.78 22.88 -4.60
C ARG A 240 4.23 22.99 -4.11
N GLY A 241 5.17 22.35 -4.79
CA GLY A 241 6.60 22.48 -4.44
C GLY A 241 7.06 21.49 -3.35
N ILE A 242 6.21 20.56 -2.91
CA ILE A 242 6.54 19.57 -1.86
C ILE A 242 6.83 18.23 -2.53
N ALA A 243 8.04 17.70 -2.32
CA ALA A 243 8.42 16.39 -2.82
C ALA A 243 7.68 15.30 -2.03
N VAL A 244 7.43 14.15 -2.65
CA VAL A 244 6.77 13.02 -1.98
C VAL A 244 7.65 11.78 -2.09
N LEU A 245 7.80 11.06 -0.98
CA LEU A 245 8.36 9.71 -0.96
C LEU A 245 7.26 8.75 -0.52
N ASP A 246 6.75 7.96 -1.46
CA ASP A 246 5.72 6.96 -1.21
C ASP A 246 6.39 5.61 -0.93
N MET A 247 6.41 5.21 0.34
CA MET A 247 7.26 4.13 0.83
C MET A 247 6.63 2.75 0.62
N ASN A 248 7.44 1.82 0.11
CA ASN A 248 7.18 0.38 0.20
C ASN A 248 8.17 -0.21 1.22
N TYR A 249 7.96 0.08 2.50
CA TYR A 249 8.84 -0.37 3.59
C TYR A 249 8.91 -1.91 3.71
N GLY A 250 9.93 -2.46 4.39
CA GLY A 250 10.05 -3.91 4.62
C GLY A 250 8.76 -4.47 5.21
N GLY A 251 8.16 -5.46 4.55
CA GLY A 251 6.77 -5.88 4.80
C GLY A 251 5.82 -5.68 3.63
N SER A 252 6.14 -4.76 2.73
CA SER A 252 5.34 -4.51 1.54
C SER A 252 5.39 -5.68 0.55
N THR A 253 4.45 -5.69 -0.40
CA THR A 253 4.38 -6.69 -1.47
C THR A 253 4.89 -6.16 -2.81
N GLY A 254 5.08 -7.04 -3.80
CA GLY A 254 5.69 -6.67 -5.09
C GLY A 254 7.20 -6.94 -5.16
N TYR A 255 7.80 -7.39 -4.04
CA TYR A 255 9.25 -7.61 -3.89
C TYR A 255 9.57 -9.02 -3.34
N GLY A 256 8.62 -9.95 -3.45
CA GLY A 256 8.77 -11.33 -3.04
C GLY A 256 8.47 -11.56 -1.55
N ARG A 257 8.31 -12.83 -1.20
CA ARG A 257 8.02 -13.31 0.16
C ARG A 257 9.08 -12.87 1.16
N ALA A 258 10.36 -12.94 0.80
CA ALA A 258 11.44 -12.56 1.70
C ALA A 258 11.33 -11.09 2.15
N TYR A 259 10.99 -10.19 1.22
CA TYR A 259 10.77 -8.78 1.55
C TYR A 259 9.50 -8.59 2.40
N ARG A 260 8.41 -9.28 2.06
CA ARG A 260 7.15 -9.28 2.82
C ARG A 260 7.33 -9.78 4.25
N GLU A 261 8.21 -10.77 4.47
CA GLU A 261 8.49 -11.33 5.78
C GLU A 261 9.47 -10.50 6.62
N ARG A 262 10.09 -9.43 6.07
CA ARG A 262 10.91 -8.50 6.88
C ARG A 262 10.13 -7.90 8.04
N LEU A 263 8.81 -7.70 7.89
CA LEU A 263 7.97 -7.14 8.94
C LEU A 263 7.48 -8.17 9.97
N ARG A 264 7.73 -9.47 9.74
CA ARG A 264 7.38 -10.52 10.70
C ARG A 264 8.12 -10.26 12.02
N ASP A 265 7.37 -10.20 13.11
CA ASP A 265 7.83 -9.84 14.46
C ASP A 265 8.48 -8.45 14.59
N ASN A 266 8.43 -7.59 13.56
CA ASN A 266 9.19 -6.33 13.47
C ASN A 266 8.33 -5.09 13.14
N TRP A 267 7.01 -5.17 13.21
CA TRP A 267 6.14 -4.00 13.05
C TRP A 267 6.37 -3.00 14.18
N GLY A 268 6.54 -1.73 13.85
CA GLY A 268 6.99 -0.65 14.74
C GLY A 268 8.51 -0.42 14.74
N ILE A 269 9.25 -1.24 13.98
CA ILE A 269 10.72 -1.19 13.88
C ILE A 269 11.09 -1.02 12.42
N VAL A 270 10.88 -2.06 11.58
CA VAL A 270 11.33 -2.08 10.18
C VAL A 270 10.61 -1.02 9.34
N ASP A 271 9.29 -0.90 9.48
CA ASP A 271 8.48 0.10 8.80
C ASP A 271 8.89 1.54 9.18
N VAL A 272 9.21 1.75 10.45
CA VAL A 272 9.66 3.04 10.99
C VAL A 272 11.06 3.39 10.48
N ASP A 273 11.98 2.43 10.54
CA ASP A 273 13.38 2.60 10.13
C ASP A 273 13.51 2.80 8.62
N ASP A 274 12.77 2.05 7.81
CA ASP A 274 12.79 2.21 6.37
C ASP A 274 12.21 3.57 5.95
N CYS A 275 11.11 4.04 6.57
CA CYS A 275 10.56 5.38 6.28
C CYS A 275 11.53 6.50 6.67
N ALA A 276 12.15 6.41 7.85
CA ALA A 276 13.14 7.38 8.31
C ALA A 276 14.40 7.34 7.42
N GLY A 277 14.89 6.15 7.09
CA GLY A 277 16.04 5.92 6.22
C GLY A 277 15.85 6.50 4.82
N GLY A 278 14.69 6.29 4.21
CA GLY A 278 14.36 6.85 2.89
C GLY A 278 14.37 8.38 2.88
N ALA A 279 13.84 9.00 3.93
CA ALA A 279 13.87 10.47 4.08
C ALA A 279 15.31 11.01 4.18
N LEU A 280 16.13 10.35 5.01
CA LEU A 280 17.52 10.72 5.22
C LEU A 280 18.36 10.50 3.96
N TYR A 281 18.14 9.40 3.24
CA TYR A 281 18.80 9.07 1.99
C TYR A 281 18.60 10.16 0.93
N LEU A 282 17.35 10.58 0.70
CA LEU A 282 17.05 11.67 -0.25
C LEU A 282 17.65 13.01 0.19
N ALA A 283 17.68 13.28 1.49
CA ALA A 283 18.29 14.50 2.03
C ALA A 283 19.81 14.51 1.86
N GLU A 284 20.47 13.36 2.06
CA GLU A 284 21.92 13.18 1.89
C GLU A 284 22.35 13.27 0.43
N GLN A 285 21.50 12.83 -0.50
CA GLN A 285 21.66 13.08 -1.93
C GLN A 285 21.43 14.55 -2.33
N GLY A 286 20.97 15.38 -1.39
CA GLY A 286 20.64 16.78 -1.63
C GLY A 286 19.43 16.97 -2.53
N ARG A 287 18.51 16.00 -2.57
CA ARG A 287 17.26 16.08 -3.36
C ARG A 287 16.15 16.84 -2.63
N VAL A 288 16.19 16.83 -1.30
CA VAL A 288 15.20 17.45 -0.42
C VAL A 288 15.87 18.18 0.75
N ASP A 289 15.14 19.08 1.41
CA ASP A 289 15.62 19.78 2.59
C ASP A 289 15.51 18.93 3.85
N ARG A 290 16.66 18.57 4.44
CA ARG A 290 16.75 17.79 5.69
C ARG A 290 15.99 18.40 6.86
N LYS A 291 15.79 19.73 6.88
CA LYS A 291 15.09 20.43 7.97
C LYS A 291 13.58 20.51 7.77
N ARG A 292 13.07 20.06 6.62
CA ARG A 292 11.64 20.10 6.28
C ARG A 292 11.16 18.73 5.81
N LEU A 293 11.41 17.73 6.66
CA LEU A 293 10.92 16.36 6.47
C LEU A 293 9.63 16.17 7.26
N ALA A 294 8.55 15.79 6.59
CA ALA A 294 7.28 15.41 7.18
C ALA A 294 6.98 13.94 6.88
N ILE A 295 6.18 13.30 7.73
CA ILE A 295 5.66 11.95 7.50
C ILE A 295 4.15 11.92 7.73
N ARG A 296 3.45 11.15 6.90
CA ARG A 296 2.02 10.87 7.08
C ARG A 296 1.67 9.44 6.72
N GLY A 297 0.53 8.99 7.24
CA GLY A 297 0.00 7.69 6.91
C GLY A 297 -1.38 7.46 7.50
N GLY A 298 -2.10 6.50 6.90
CA GLY A 298 -3.43 6.08 7.34
C GLY A 298 -3.42 4.67 7.93
N SER A 299 -4.26 4.41 8.93
CA SER A 299 -4.41 3.07 9.52
C SER A 299 -3.06 2.52 10.03
N ALA A 300 -2.60 1.35 9.53
CA ALA A 300 -1.27 0.83 9.84
C ALA A 300 -0.12 1.81 9.48
N GLY A 301 -0.26 2.59 8.40
CA GLY A 301 0.70 3.65 8.07
C GLY A 301 0.61 4.83 9.05
N GLY A 302 -0.57 5.07 9.63
CA GLY A 302 -0.74 6.03 10.72
C GLY A 302 -0.02 5.58 11.99
N TYR A 303 0.00 4.28 12.28
CA TYR A 303 0.86 3.71 13.33
C TYR A 303 2.34 3.94 13.05
N THR A 304 2.82 3.59 11.85
CA THR A 304 4.20 3.87 11.43
C THR A 304 4.55 5.34 11.58
N THR A 305 3.63 6.24 11.20
CA THR A 305 3.77 7.68 11.38
C THR A 305 3.95 8.05 12.84
N LEU A 306 3.01 7.65 13.71
CA LEU A 306 3.09 7.97 15.14
C LEU A 306 4.35 7.37 15.79
N ALA A 307 4.74 6.16 15.41
CA ALA A 307 5.94 5.49 15.89
C ALA A 307 7.21 6.18 15.41
N ALA A 308 7.28 6.61 14.15
CA ALA A 308 8.40 7.37 13.62
C ALA A 308 8.56 8.72 14.34
N LEU A 309 7.48 9.46 14.54
CA LEU A 309 7.51 10.74 15.26
C LEU A 309 7.88 10.59 16.75
N THR A 310 7.62 9.42 17.33
CA THR A 310 7.89 9.16 18.75
C THR A 310 9.29 8.56 18.99
N PHE A 311 9.76 7.70 18.09
CA PHE A 311 10.95 6.87 18.30
C PHE A 311 12.12 7.24 17.39
N ARG A 312 11.97 8.16 16.43
CA ARG A 312 13.04 8.62 15.56
C ARG A 312 13.07 10.16 15.50
N ASP A 313 14.26 10.72 15.64
CA ASP A 313 14.49 12.17 15.54
C ASP A 313 14.89 12.55 14.11
N VAL A 314 13.94 12.39 13.18
CA VAL A 314 14.15 12.62 11.74
C VAL A 314 13.15 13.62 11.17
N PHE A 315 11.90 13.52 11.58
CA PHE A 315 10.81 14.32 11.02
C PHE A 315 10.57 15.59 11.83
N SER A 316 10.33 16.68 11.13
CA SER A 316 10.04 18.01 11.69
C SER A 316 8.54 18.28 11.83
N ALA A 317 7.67 17.41 11.27
CA ALA A 317 6.23 17.43 11.45
C ALA A 317 5.62 16.07 11.03
N GLY A 318 4.37 15.80 11.41
CA GLY A 318 3.65 14.71 10.76
C GLY A 318 2.13 14.75 10.88
N ALA A 319 1.47 13.89 10.10
CA ALA A 319 0.02 13.79 10.01
C ALA A 319 -0.44 12.34 10.14
N SER A 320 -1.23 12.03 11.16
CA SER A 320 -1.80 10.69 11.34
C SER A 320 -3.28 10.69 10.97
N HIS A 321 -3.66 9.78 10.08
CA HIS A 321 -5.04 9.58 9.63
C HIS A 321 -5.55 8.27 10.24
N PHE A 322 -6.44 8.34 11.24
CA PHE A 322 -7.03 7.18 11.92
C PHE A 322 -5.99 6.08 12.24
N GLY A 323 -4.82 6.52 12.74
CA GLY A 323 -3.67 5.68 13.01
C GLY A 323 -3.73 5.03 14.39
N VAL A 324 -3.17 3.82 14.49
CA VAL A 324 -3.07 3.10 15.77
C VAL A 324 -1.98 3.75 16.61
N SER A 325 -2.30 4.15 17.84
CA SER A 325 -1.36 4.66 18.84
C SER A 325 -1.05 3.65 19.95
N ASP A 326 -1.95 2.68 20.12
CA ASP A 326 -1.95 1.62 21.12
C ASP A 326 -2.21 0.29 20.40
N ALA A 327 -1.14 -0.48 20.18
CA ALA A 327 -1.19 -1.77 19.49
C ALA A 327 -1.89 -2.84 20.33
N GLU A 328 -1.86 -2.73 21.67
CA GLU A 328 -2.59 -3.66 22.55
C GLU A 328 -4.10 -3.46 22.40
N ALA A 329 -4.56 -2.21 22.33
CA ALA A 329 -5.96 -1.91 22.06
C ALA A 329 -6.42 -2.54 20.72
N LEU A 330 -5.60 -2.44 19.66
CA LEU A 330 -5.90 -3.09 18.38
C LEU A 330 -5.92 -4.63 18.48
N ALA A 331 -5.03 -5.24 19.26
CA ALA A 331 -4.98 -6.69 19.44
C ALA A 331 -6.22 -7.24 20.16
N THR A 332 -6.85 -6.42 21.01
CA THR A 332 -7.98 -6.82 21.86
C THR A 332 -9.35 -6.43 21.28
N ASP A 333 -9.40 -5.40 20.44
CA ASP A 333 -10.63 -4.89 19.85
C ASP A 333 -10.46 -4.58 18.34
N THR A 334 -10.48 -5.64 17.52
CA THR A 334 -10.47 -5.56 16.05
C THR A 334 -11.45 -6.56 15.43
N HIS A 335 -11.69 -6.46 14.13
CA HIS A 335 -12.60 -7.36 13.43
C HIS A 335 -12.00 -8.76 13.19
N LYS A 336 -12.88 -9.74 12.91
CA LYS A 336 -12.54 -11.16 12.81
C LYS A 336 -11.36 -11.47 11.89
N PHE A 337 -11.26 -10.81 10.72
CA PHE A 337 -10.22 -11.11 9.73
C PHE A 337 -8.81 -10.81 10.24
N GLU A 338 -8.61 -9.75 11.02
CA GLU A 338 -7.30 -9.30 11.50
C GLU A 338 -7.03 -9.63 12.97
N SER A 339 -7.93 -10.36 13.63
CA SER A 339 -7.88 -10.62 15.08
C SER A 339 -6.61 -11.32 15.57
N ARG A 340 -5.88 -12.00 14.68
CA ARG A 340 -4.59 -12.64 14.97
C ARG A 340 -3.46 -12.14 14.06
N TYR A 341 -3.67 -11.01 13.39
CA TYR A 341 -2.67 -10.47 12.48
C TYR A 341 -1.43 -9.96 13.22
N LEU A 342 -1.64 -9.31 14.38
CA LEU A 342 -0.56 -8.79 15.20
C LEU A 342 0.32 -9.89 15.82
N ASP A 343 -0.16 -11.14 15.91
CA ASP A 343 0.65 -12.27 16.37
C ASP A 343 1.91 -12.46 15.52
N GLY A 344 1.78 -12.27 14.21
CA GLY A 344 2.90 -12.41 13.26
C GLY A 344 3.65 -11.12 13.02
N LEU A 345 3.07 -9.95 13.33
CA LEU A 345 3.69 -8.64 13.12
C LEU A 345 4.48 -8.14 14.34
N ILE A 346 3.98 -8.42 15.55
CA ILE A 346 4.59 -8.01 16.82
C ILE A 346 5.03 -9.24 17.62
N GLY A 347 4.12 -10.21 17.79
CA GLY A 347 4.36 -11.43 18.54
C GLY A 347 3.07 -11.96 19.17
N PRO A 348 3.03 -13.23 19.63
CA PRO A 348 1.81 -13.84 20.15
C PRO A 348 1.22 -13.08 21.35
N TYR A 349 -0.07 -12.74 21.29
CA TYR A 349 -0.79 -12.13 22.41
C TYR A 349 -1.70 -13.16 23.12
N PRO A 350 -1.69 -13.21 24.48
CA PRO A 350 -1.11 -12.25 25.43
C PRO A 350 0.34 -12.53 25.88
N GLU A 351 1.01 -13.58 25.37
CA GLU A 351 2.32 -14.03 25.85
C GLU A 351 3.43 -12.98 25.69
N ARG A 352 3.36 -12.18 24.63
CA ARG A 352 4.30 -11.10 24.29
C ARG A 352 3.72 -9.71 24.47
N ARG A 353 2.81 -9.53 25.42
CA ARG A 353 2.23 -8.23 25.79
C ARG A 353 3.28 -7.14 26.02
N ASP A 354 4.47 -7.51 26.49
CA ASP A 354 5.63 -6.61 26.62
C ASP A 354 5.93 -5.84 25.33
N LEU A 355 5.93 -6.52 24.18
CA LEU A 355 6.21 -5.89 22.89
C LEU A 355 5.12 -4.92 22.43
N TYR A 356 3.85 -5.25 22.70
CA TYR A 356 2.74 -4.36 22.34
C TYR A 356 2.85 -3.03 23.09
N LEU A 357 3.20 -3.07 24.39
CA LEU A 357 3.44 -1.86 25.16
C LEU A 357 4.70 -1.13 24.71
N GLU A 358 5.81 -1.84 24.48
CA GLU A 358 7.07 -1.25 24.02
C GLU A 358 6.93 -0.53 22.68
N ARG A 359 6.09 -1.06 21.80
CA ARG A 359 5.93 -0.55 20.44
C ARG A 359 4.74 0.38 20.25
N SER A 360 4.01 0.72 21.32
CA SER A 360 2.86 1.64 21.26
C SER A 360 3.28 3.08 21.54
N PRO A 361 3.21 4.00 20.56
CA PRO A 361 3.62 5.39 20.71
C PRO A 361 2.99 6.12 21.90
N ILE A 362 1.73 5.78 22.24
CA ILE A 362 1.00 6.44 23.32
C ILE A 362 1.68 6.31 24.70
N HIS A 363 2.50 5.27 24.90
CA HIS A 363 3.21 5.05 26.16
C HIS A 363 4.54 5.81 26.27
N PHE A 364 4.97 6.49 25.19
CA PHE A 364 6.25 7.18 25.10
C PHE A 364 6.11 8.62 24.61
N THR A 365 4.99 9.27 24.93
CA THR A 365 4.67 10.63 24.48
C THR A 365 5.70 11.67 24.96
N GLU A 366 6.46 11.37 26.02
CA GLU A 366 7.62 12.14 26.48
C GLU A 366 8.79 12.17 25.47
N LYS A 367 8.79 11.33 24.43
CA LYS A 367 9.79 11.34 23.35
C LYS A 367 9.42 12.16 22.11
N LEU A 368 8.13 12.44 21.89
CA LEU A 368 7.66 13.27 20.77
C LEU A 368 8.38 14.64 20.70
N SER A 369 8.94 15.03 19.58
CA SER A 369 9.73 16.27 19.50
C SER A 369 9.19 17.30 18.50
N CYS A 370 8.16 16.97 17.74
CA CYS A 370 7.71 17.80 16.62
C CYS A 370 6.18 17.99 16.56
N PRO A 371 5.70 19.00 15.82
CA PRO A 371 4.29 19.24 15.55
C PRO A 371 3.55 18.06 14.91
N MET A 372 2.27 17.88 15.28
CA MET A 372 1.41 16.83 14.72
C MET A 372 0.00 17.32 14.36
N ILE A 373 -0.57 16.81 13.27
CA ILE A 373 -2.00 16.92 12.98
C ILE A 373 -2.66 15.53 12.93
N LEU A 374 -3.85 15.41 13.50
CA LEU A 374 -4.60 14.15 13.64
C LEU A 374 -5.95 14.27 12.94
N PHE A 375 -6.28 13.30 12.09
CA PHE A 375 -7.56 13.20 11.38
C PHE A 375 -8.27 11.91 11.76
N GLN A 376 -9.57 11.97 12.10
CA GLN A 376 -10.29 10.80 12.60
C GLN A 376 -11.75 10.79 12.14
N GLY A 377 -12.23 9.63 11.67
CA GLY A 377 -13.65 9.38 11.46
C GLY A 377 -14.30 8.96 12.78
N LEU A 378 -15.40 9.61 13.17
CA LEU A 378 -16.05 9.34 14.46
C LEU A 378 -16.85 8.03 14.51
N GLU A 379 -17.10 7.39 13.36
CA GLU A 379 -17.75 6.08 13.25
C GLU A 379 -16.76 4.94 12.94
N ASP A 380 -15.46 5.19 13.08
CA ASP A 380 -14.42 4.20 12.83
C ASP A 380 -14.51 3.04 13.85
N LYS A 381 -14.60 1.81 13.34
CA LYS A 381 -14.67 0.57 14.12
C LYS A 381 -13.42 -0.30 14.00
N VAL A 382 -12.45 0.12 13.18
CA VAL A 382 -11.16 -0.57 13.04
C VAL A 382 -10.16 0.10 13.98
N VAL A 383 -10.12 1.43 13.99
CA VAL A 383 -9.32 2.22 14.93
C VAL A 383 -10.24 3.22 15.62
N PRO A 384 -10.68 2.94 16.86
CA PRO A 384 -11.60 3.81 17.57
C PRO A 384 -11.07 5.24 17.76
N PRO A 385 -11.94 6.27 17.75
CA PRO A 385 -11.52 7.66 17.89
C PRO A 385 -10.70 8.00 19.14
N ASP A 386 -10.84 7.22 20.22
CA ASP A 386 -10.11 7.46 21.47
C ASP A 386 -8.58 7.47 21.27
N GLN A 387 -8.09 6.69 20.31
CA GLN A 387 -6.66 6.59 19.98
C GLN A 387 -6.11 7.96 19.53
N ALA A 388 -6.82 8.62 18.61
CA ALA A 388 -6.44 9.94 18.11
C ALA A 388 -6.61 11.02 19.19
N GLU A 389 -7.69 10.96 19.97
CA GLU A 389 -7.97 11.92 21.06
C GLU A 389 -6.90 11.86 22.16
N ARG A 390 -6.49 10.66 22.58
CA ARG A 390 -5.43 10.46 23.57
C ARG A 390 -4.09 11.01 23.08
N MET A 391 -3.75 10.78 21.81
CA MET A 391 -2.54 11.36 21.22
C MET A 391 -2.60 12.89 21.15
N PHE A 392 -3.74 13.46 20.73
CA PHE A 392 -3.92 14.91 20.68
C PHE A 392 -3.68 15.56 22.05
N GLU A 393 -4.34 15.05 23.10
CA GLU A 393 -4.19 15.58 24.45
C GLU A 393 -2.77 15.40 24.99
N ALA A 394 -2.10 14.29 24.67
CA ALA A 394 -0.72 14.07 25.08
C ALA A 394 0.27 15.05 24.41
N VAL A 395 0.16 15.26 23.10
CA VAL A 395 0.98 16.22 22.34
C VAL A 395 0.72 17.64 22.84
N LYS A 396 -0.56 17.98 23.07
CA LYS A 396 -0.97 19.28 23.60
C LYS A 396 -0.41 19.54 24.99
N ALA A 397 -0.52 18.57 25.91
CA ALA A 397 -0.02 18.67 27.27
C ALA A 397 1.51 18.82 27.34
N LYS A 398 2.21 18.27 26.33
CA LYS A 398 3.65 18.44 26.16
C LYS A 398 4.06 19.85 25.71
N GLY A 399 3.11 20.67 25.25
CA GLY A 399 3.37 22.00 24.73
C GLY A 399 3.85 22.03 23.28
N LEU A 400 3.67 20.93 22.53
CA LEU A 400 3.98 20.89 21.10
C LEU A 400 2.80 21.39 20.26
N PRO A 401 3.05 22.02 19.09
CA PRO A 401 1.98 22.42 18.19
C PRO A 401 1.16 21.22 17.71
N VAL A 402 -0.16 21.27 17.90
CA VAL A 402 -1.03 20.14 17.53
C VAL A 402 -2.41 20.57 17.06
N ALA A 403 -2.93 19.85 16.07
CA ALA A 403 -4.31 19.99 15.58
C ALA A 403 -5.03 18.64 15.57
N TYR A 404 -6.34 18.66 15.83
CA TYR A 404 -7.23 17.51 15.71
C TYR A 404 -8.45 17.88 14.89
N VAL A 405 -8.75 17.07 13.87
CA VAL A 405 -9.86 17.28 12.93
C VAL A 405 -10.72 16.00 12.89
N PRO A 406 -11.78 15.95 13.70
CA PRO A 406 -12.74 14.85 13.65
C PRO A 406 -13.77 15.04 12.54
N PHE A 407 -14.22 13.94 11.94
CA PHE A 407 -15.25 13.92 10.91
C PHE A 407 -16.44 13.05 11.32
N GLU A 408 -17.61 13.68 11.50
CA GLU A 408 -18.89 12.99 11.67
C GLU A 408 -19.33 12.29 10.36
N GLY A 409 -19.91 11.09 10.49
CA GLY A 409 -20.36 10.31 9.34
C GLY A 409 -19.25 9.62 8.54
N GLU A 410 -18.00 9.69 8.99
CA GLU A 410 -16.87 8.97 8.42
C GLU A 410 -16.46 7.80 9.32
N GLN A 411 -16.03 6.71 8.67
CA GLN A 411 -15.57 5.48 9.32
C GLN A 411 -14.05 5.33 9.13
N HIS A 412 -13.56 4.09 9.00
CA HIS A 412 -12.17 3.81 8.66
C HIS A 412 -11.89 4.18 7.19
N GLY A 413 -11.29 5.36 6.99
CA GLY A 413 -11.07 5.97 5.68
C GLY A 413 -12.21 6.92 5.26
N PHE A 414 -11.83 8.10 4.78
CA PHE A 414 -12.79 9.14 4.40
C PHE A 414 -13.35 8.89 3.01
N ARG A 415 -14.68 8.95 2.88
CA ARG A 415 -15.40 8.70 1.61
C ARG A 415 -16.10 9.92 1.07
N ARG A 416 -16.46 10.88 1.92
CA ARG A 416 -17.17 12.09 1.50
C ARG A 416 -16.17 13.07 0.91
N ALA A 417 -16.46 13.57 -0.29
CA ALA A 417 -15.54 14.41 -1.05
C ALA A 417 -15.16 15.69 -0.28
N GLU A 418 -16.10 16.26 0.46
CA GLU A 418 -15.89 17.42 1.32
C GLU A 418 -14.86 17.15 2.43
N ASN A 419 -14.88 15.96 3.04
CA ASN A 419 -13.97 15.59 4.13
C ASN A 419 -12.58 15.24 3.58
N ILE A 420 -12.51 14.56 2.43
CA ILE A 420 -11.25 14.30 1.73
C ILE A 420 -10.55 15.62 1.37
N LYS A 421 -11.30 16.58 0.81
CA LYS A 421 -10.77 17.91 0.50
C LYS A 421 -10.34 18.64 1.77
N ARG A 422 -11.19 18.66 2.80
CA ARG A 422 -10.89 19.33 4.08
C ARG A 422 -9.62 18.78 4.73
N THR A 423 -9.41 17.48 4.64
CA THR A 423 -8.21 16.81 5.16
C THR A 423 -6.95 17.34 4.47
N LEU A 424 -6.89 17.32 3.13
CA LEU A 424 -5.73 17.81 2.37
C LEU A 424 -5.46 19.31 2.66
N ASP A 425 -6.51 20.12 2.66
CA ASP A 425 -6.40 21.56 2.90
C ASP A 425 -5.96 21.89 4.33
N ALA A 426 -6.47 21.17 5.33
CA ALA A 426 -6.06 21.35 6.72
C ALA A 426 -4.62 20.91 6.96
N GLU A 427 -4.20 19.81 6.32
CA GLU A 427 -2.82 19.31 6.36
C GLU A 427 -1.86 20.32 5.70
N LEU A 428 -2.22 20.88 4.53
CA LEU A 428 -1.45 21.93 3.87
C LEU A 428 -1.35 23.18 4.73
N TYR A 429 -2.47 23.63 5.31
CA TYR A 429 -2.49 24.76 6.24
C TYR A 429 -1.53 24.51 7.40
N PHE A 430 -1.60 23.32 8.02
CA PHE A 430 -0.74 22.95 9.13
C PHE A 430 0.75 23.00 8.75
N TYR A 431 1.14 22.37 7.65
CA TYR A 431 2.52 22.42 7.16
C TYR A 431 2.97 23.83 6.78
N SER A 432 2.09 24.67 6.25
CA SER A 432 2.43 26.08 5.96
C SER A 432 2.85 26.85 7.21
N LYS A 433 2.22 26.53 8.36
CA LYS A 433 2.55 27.16 9.63
C LYS A 433 3.82 26.60 10.25
N VAL A 434 4.03 25.29 10.15
CA VAL A 434 5.22 24.63 10.71
C VAL A 434 6.47 24.91 9.88
N PHE A 435 6.37 24.92 8.55
CA PHE A 435 7.50 25.16 7.64
C PHE A 435 7.57 26.60 7.12
N HIS A 436 6.71 27.48 7.61
CA HIS A 436 6.70 28.92 7.35
C HIS A 436 6.71 29.32 5.86
N PHE A 437 5.94 28.60 5.03
CA PHE A 437 5.75 28.98 3.63
C PHE A 437 4.40 29.67 3.41
N GLU A 438 4.36 30.57 2.43
CA GLU A 438 3.13 31.20 1.98
C GLU A 438 2.35 30.24 1.06
N MET A 439 1.09 29.99 1.39
CA MET A 439 0.22 29.17 0.55
C MET A 439 -0.33 30.01 -0.61
N ALA A 440 -0.36 29.42 -1.79
CA ALA A 440 -1.02 30.01 -2.95
C ALA A 440 -2.56 30.01 -2.81
N ASP A 441 -3.11 29.01 -2.12
CA ASP A 441 -4.55 28.82 -1.97
C ASP A 441 -5.06 29.39 -0.64
N GLN A 442 -6.22 30.05 -0.69
CA GLN A 442 -6.99 30.35 0.51
C GLN A 442 -7.77 29.10 0.94
N VAL A 443 -7.23 28.40 1.93
CA VAL A 443 -7.88 27.24 2.56
C VAL A 443 -8.47 27.62 3.92
N GLU A 444 -9.50 26.89 4.34
CA GLU A 444 -10.08 27.07 5.67
C GLU A 444 -9.02 26.78 6.75
N PRO A 445 -8.73 27.72 7.67
CA PRO A 445 -7.76 27.48 8.74
C PRO A 445 -8.14 26.29 9.62
N VAL A 446 -7.15 25.62 10.19
CA VAL A 446 -7.35 24.67 11.30
C VAL A 446 -6.81 25.28 12.59
N LYS A 447 -7.48 25.02 13.72
CA LYS A 447 -6.98 25.44 15.04
C LYS A 447 -5.77 24.59 15.39
N ILE A 448 -4.64 25.25 15.64
CA ILE A 448 -3.40 24.61 16.08
C ILE A 448 -3.13 25.10 17.51
N GLU A 449 -3.21 24.19 18.47
CA GLU A 449 -2.85 24.46 19.86
C GLU A 449 -1.33 24.61 19.96
N ASN A 450 -0.82 25.47 20.85
CA ASN A 450 0.62 25.67 21.13
C ASN A 450 1.50 26.13 19.94
N LEU A 451 0.92 26.72 18.88
CA LEU A 451 1.67 27.23 17.72
C LEU A 451 2.22 28.65 17.94
#